data_AF-A0AA92ILX3-F1
#
_entry.id   AF-A0AA92ILX3-F1
#
_cell.length_a   1.000
_cell.length_b   1.000
_cell.length_c   1.000
_cell.angle_alpha   90.00
_cell.angle_beta   90.00
_cell.angle_gamma   90.00
#
_symmetry.space_group_name_H-M   'P 1'
#
loop_
_entity.id
_entity.type
_entity.pdbx_description
1 polymer ?
#
loop_
_entity_poly.entity_id
_entity_poly.type
_entity_poly.pdbx_seq_one_letter_code
_entity_poly.pdbx_strand_id
1 'polypeptide(L)'
;MKKSTLVALSLLMIPTAIACNIPWQKCWHGQTLQGQQCTGEVVLLSAFDAKQMLQDDPNLRLPTRVELEMFFMGSHVAPLREHAHRIQKFQVLTSDFMQHGNEFLATTVDIRNGRVELIPWREPTLVILRKTNTSP
;
A
#
# COMPACT_ATOMS: atom_id res chain seq x y z
N MET A 1 -10.59 -23.08 -56.71
CA MET A 1 -11.29 -23.01 -55.41
C MET A 1 -11.03 -21.63 -54.81
N LYS A 2 -12.04 -20.74 -54.80
CA LYS A 2 -11.93 -19.37 -54.25
C LYS A 2 -12.45 -19.38 -52.81
N LYS A 3 -11.65 -18.92 -51.84
CA LYS A 3 -12.04 -18.81 -50.44
C LYS A 3 -12.58 -17.41 -50.19
N SER A 4 -13.85 -17.30 -49.81
CA SER A 4 -14.49 -16.07 -49.38
C SER A 4 -14.31 -15.89 -47.88
N THR A 5 -13.85 -14.71 -47.46
CA THR A 5 -13.65 -14.34 -46.05
C THR A 5 -14.83 -13.50 -45.58
N LEU A 6 -15.53 -13.96 -44.55
CA LEU A 6 -16.60 -13.22 -43.87
C LEU A 6 -15.99 -12.43 -42.71
N VAL A 7 -16.21 -11.12 -42.66
CA VAL A 7 -15.80 -10.23 -41.55
C VAL A 7 -17.03 -10.00 -40.66
N ALA A 8 -16.95 -10.40 -39.40
CA ALA A 8 -17.97 -10.14 -38.39
C ALA A 8 -17.64 -8.83 -37.65
N LEU A 9 -18.59 -7.89 -37.65
CA LEU A 9 -18.49 -6.60 -36.97
C LEU A 9 -19.11 -6.72 -35.57
N SER A 10 -18.30 -6.64 -34.51
CA SER A 10 -18.76 -6.69 -33.11
C SER A 10 -18.76 -5.29 -32.49
N LEU A 11 -19.95 -4.78 -32.15
CA LEU A 11 -20.16 -3.55 -31.38
C LEU A 11 -19.67 -3.76 -29.92
N LEU A 12 -18.65 -3.03 -29.50
CA LEU A 12 -18.17 -2.98 -28.10
C LEU A 12 -18.87 -1.86 -27.34
N MET A 13 -19.76 -2.22 -26.42
CA MET A 13 -20.22 -1.37 -25.32
C MET A 13 -19.05 -1.18 -24.33
N ILE A 14 -18.56 0.05 -24.13
CA ILE A 14 -17.53 0.35 -23.13
C ILE A 14 -18.23 0.85 -21.85
N PRO A 15 -18.10 0.17 -20.69
CA PRO A 15 -18.61 0.69 -19.43
C PRO A 15 -17.61 1.69 -18.83
N THR A 16 -18.04 2.92 -18.60
CA THR A 16 -17.26 3.94 -17.88
C THR A 16 -17.42 3.79 -16.37
N ALA A 17 -16.72 2.80 -15.79
CA ALA A 17 -16.54 2.75 -14.34
C ALA A 17 -15.45 3.77 -13.94
N ILE A 18 -15.87 4.97 -13.54
CA ILE A 18 -14.98 5.95 -12.88
C ILE A 18 -14.77 5.47 -11.44
N ALA A 19 -13.79 4.58 -11.25
CA ALA A 19 -13.32 4.21 -9.91
C ALA A 19 -12.56 5.40 -9.30
N CYS A 20 -13.00 5.89 -8.15
CA CYS A 20 -12.29 6.90 -7.35
C CYS A 20 -10.98 6.32 -6.80
N ASN A 21 -9.97 6.25 -7.67
CA ASN A 21 -8.65 5.70 -7.40
C ASN A 21 -7.77 6.75 -6.72
N ILE A 22 -8.03 7.08 -5.45
CA ILE A 22 -7.02 7.83 -4.68
C ILE A 22 -5.86 6.86 -4.45
N PRO A 23 -4.68 7.08 -5.06
CA PRO A 23 -3.58 6.12 -4.98
C PRO A 23 -2.93 6.17 -3.59
N TRP A 24 -2.32 5.06 -3.20
CA TRP A 24 -1.37 5.02 -2.08
C TRP A 24 -0.24 6.02 -2.30
N GLN A 25 0.35 6.52 -1.20
CA GLN A 25 1.60 7.28 -1.28
C GLN A 25 2.65 6.46 -2.03
N LYS A 26 3.39 7.10 -2.94
CA LYS A 26 4.42 6.42 -3.73
C LYS A 26 5.72 6.19 -2.96
N CYS A 27 5.87 6.85 -1.81
CA CYS A 27 7.05 6.82 -0.95
C CYS A 27 6.68 6.31 0.44
N TRP A 28 7.67 5.83 1.17
CA TRP A 28 7.51 5.50 2.58
C TRP A 28 7.14 6.73 3.39
N HIS A 29 6.49 6.51 4.54
CA HIS A 29 6.26 7.58 5.50
C HIS A 29 7.57 8.29 5.89
N GLY A 30 7.52 9.62 6.00
CA GLY A 30 8.69 10.49 6.17
C GLY A 30 9.36 10.96 4.88
N GLN A 31 9.13 10.27 3.76
CA GLN A 31 9.73 10.62 2.47
C GLN A 31 8.81 11.43 1.57
N THR A 32 9.42 12.22 0.69
CA THR A 32 8.71 13.03 -0.31
C THR A 32 9.08 12.60 -1.72
N LEU A 33 8.09 12.49 -2.60
CA LEU A 33 8.29 12.24 -4.02
C LEU A 33 8.82 13.50 -4.72
N GLN A 34 10.04 13.44 -5.23
CA GLN A 34 10.63 14.47 -6.08
C GLN A 34 10.89 13.87 -7.48
N GLY A 35 10.08 14.29 -8.46
CA GLY A 35 10.06 13.67 -9.78
C GLY A 35 9.60 12.20 -9.71
N GLN A 36 10.52 11.27 -9.96
CA GLN A 36 10.28 9.82 -9.89
C GLN A 36 10.98 9.14 -8.69
N GLN A 37 11.61 9.92 -7.81
CA GLN A 37 12.41 9.40 -6.70
C GLN A 37 11.84 9.83 -5.36
N CYS A 38 11.95 8.95 -4.36
CA CYS A 38 11.63 9.27 -2.98
C CYS A 38 12.88 9.81 -2.29
N THR A 39 12.73 10.97 -1.64
CA THR A 39 13.81 11.70 -0.98
C THR A 39 13.47 11.93 0.49
N GLY A 40 14.49 12.11 1.33
CA GLY A 40 14.35 12.25 2.77
C GLY A 40 14.47 10.92 3.53
N GLU A 41 14.42 11.02 4.85
CA GLU A 41 14.54 9.89 5.76
C GLU A 41 13.22 9.12 5.88
N VAL A 42 13.31 7.80 5.97
CA VAL A 42 12.14 6.98 6.30
C VAL A 42 11.87 7.08 7.79
N VAL A 43 10.62 7.40 8.13
CA VAL A 43 10.13 7.37 9.50
C VAL A 43 9.38 6.06 9.71
N LEU A 44 9.96 5.17 10.51
CA LEU A 44 9.29 3.95 10.95
C LEU A 44 8.29 4.30 12.05
N LEU A 45 7.12 3.68 12.03
CA LEU A 45 6.12 3.83 13.07
C LEU A 45 5.75 2.47 13.63
N SER A 46 5.50 2.41 14.92
CA SER A 46 4.77 1.27 15.50
C SER A 46 3.27 1.42 15.24
N ALA A 47 2.51 0.35 15.45
CA ALA A 47 1.04 0.43 15.35
C ALA A 47 0.44 1.38 16.38
N PHE A 48 1.06 1.50 17.56
CA PHE A 48 0.70 2.50 18.56
C PHE A 48 0.84 3.93 18.02
N ASP A 49 2.03 4.27 17.51
CA ASP A 49 2.33 5.64 17.06
C ASP A 49 1.51 6.00 15.82
N ALA A 50 1.36 5.06 14.89
CA ALA A 50 0.51 5.23 13.71
C ALA A 50 -0.94 5.48 14.12
N LYS A 51 -1.47 4.76 15.12
CA LYS A 51 -2.84 4.98 15.62
C LYS A 51 -3.01 6.38 16.20
N GLN A 52 -2.05 6.88 16.98
CA GLN A 52 -2.11 8.24 17.52
C GLN A 52 -2.09 9.28 16.40
N MET A 53 -1.14 9.17 15.47
CA MET A 53 -1.03 10.07 14.31
C MET A 53 -2.31 10.11 13.47
N LEU A 54 -2.96 8.98 13.25
CA LEU A 54 -4.20 8.89 12.45
C LEU A 54 -5.42 9.45 13.19
N GLN A 55 -5.38 9.55 14.51
CA GLN A 55 -6.41 10.28 15.27
C GLN A 55 -6.27 11.79 15.06
N ASP A 56 -5.05 12.29 14.90
CA ASP A 56 -4.76 13.70 14.67
C ASP A 56 -5.01 14.14 13.22
N ASP A 57 -4.81 13.25 12.25
CA ASP A 57 -5.15 13.48 10.84
C ASP A 57 -6.14 12.42 10.30
N PRO A 58 -7.46 12.66 10.44
CA PRO A 58 -8.48 11.73 9.96
C PRO A 58 -8.55 11.63 8.42
N ASN A 59 -7.79 12.48 7.70
CA ASN A 59 -7.68 12.38 6.26
C ASN A 59 -6.65 11.33 5.82
N LEU A 60 -5.97 10.67 6.75
CA LEU A 60 -5.05 9.59 6.46
C LEU A 60 -5.60 8.25 6.95
N ARG A 61 -5.19 7.18 6.29
CA ARG A 61 -5.40 5.82 6.80
C ARG A 61 -4.28 4.88 6.41
N LEU A 62 -4.17 3.81 7.19
CA LEU A 62 -3.38 2.64 6.87
C LEU A 62 -4.09 1.76 5.81
N PRO A 63 -3.34 0.96 5.06
CA PRO A 63 -3.87 -0.05 4.16
C PRO A 63 -4.40 -1.26 4.92
N THR A 64 -5.46 -1.87 4.41
CA THR A 64 -5.82 -3.23 4.80
C THR A 64 -4.80 -4.22 4.24
N ARG A 65 -4.79 -5.45 4.76
CA ARG A 65 -3.97 -6.53 4.20
C ARG A 65 -4.16 -6.71 2.68
N VAL A 66 -5.41 -6.81 2.23
CA VAL A 66 -5.74 -7.06 0.82
C VAL A 66 -5.26 -5.93 -0.07
N GLU A 67 -5.32 -4.69 0.42
CA GLU A 67 -4.82 -3.53 -0.33
C GLU A 67 -3.30 -3.54 -0.49
N LEU A 68 -2.54 -3.95 0.55
CA LEU A 68 -1.09 -4.11 0.42
C LEU A 68 -0.71 -5.26 -0.51
N GLU A 69 -1.39 -6.40 -0.41
CA GLU A 69 -1.18 -7.54 -1.30
C GLU A 69 -1.32 -7.10 -2.77
N MET A 70 -2.41 -6.39 -3.13
CA MET A 70 -2.61 -5.86 -4.48
C MET A 70 -1.59 -4.77 -4.85
N PHE A 71 -1.28 -3.86 -3.93
CA PHE A 71 -0.33 -2.78 -4.17
C PHE A 71 1.06 -3.33 -4.54
N PHE A 72 1.54 -4.32 -3.79
CA PHE A 72 2.87 -4.90 -4.00
C PHE A 72 3.01 -5.80 -5.22
N MET A 73 1.91 -6.13 -5.93
CA MET A 73 1.96 -6.80 -7.22
C MET A 73 2.34 -5.86 -8.37
N GLY A 74 2.25 -4.55 -8.19
CA GLY A 74 2.55 -3.57 -9.24
C GLY A 74 4.05 -3.33 -9.41
N SER A 75 4.51 -3.12 -10.65
CA SER A 75 5.92 -2.78 -10.95
C SER A 75 6.39 -1.46 -10.32
N HIS A 76 5.46 -0.55 -10.03
CA HIS A 76 5.73 0.75 -9.40
C HIS A 76 6.29 0.65 -7.98
N VAL A 77 6.23 -0.52 -7.33
CA VAL A 77 6.75 -0.73 -5.97
C VAL A 77 8.21 -1.17 -5.95
N ALA A 78 8.86 -1.36 -7.10
CA ALA A 78 10.26 -1.77 -7.17
C ALA A 78 11.20 -0.83 -6.37
N PRO A 79 11.07 0.51 -6.43
CA PRO A 79 11.90 1.41 -5.62
C PRO A 79 11.66 1.25 -4.11
N LEU A 80 10.41 0.98 -3.70
CA LEU A 80 10.07 0.72 -2.29
C LEU A 80 10.74 -0.58 -1.80
N ARG A 81 10.68 -1.65 -2.61
CA ARG A 81 11.36 -2.93 -2.34
C ARG A 81 12.86 -2.75 -2.23
N GLU A 82 13.47 -2.03 -3.16
CA GLU A 82 14.91 -1.78 -3.15
C GLU A 82 15.33 -1.01 -1.88
N HIS A 83 14.57 0.03 -1.51
CA HIS A 83 14.80 0.76 -0.28
C HIS A 83 14.69 -0.14 0.95
N ALA A 84 13.62 -0.94 1.06
CA ALA A 84 13.40 -1.91 2.14
C ALA A 84 14.59 -2.89 2.28
N HIS A 85 15.14 -3.36 1.16
CA HIS A 85 16.37 -4.17 1.15
C HIS A 85 17.58 -3.41 1.71
N ARG A 86 17.80 -2.15 1.32
CA ARG A 86 18.96 -1.38 1.83
C ARG A 86 18.92 -1.20 3.35
N ILE A 87 17.73 -0.99 3.93
CA ILE A 87 17.57 -0.78 5.38
C ILE A 87 17.25 -2.06 6.16
N GLN A 88 17.20 -3.21 5.49
CA GLN A 88 16.89 -4.52 6.10
C GLN A 88 15.58 -4.54 6.90
N LYS A 89 14.54 -3.83 6.41
CA LYS A 89 13.20 -3.82 6.99
C LYS A 89 12.19 -4.18 5.92
N PHE A 90 11.37 -5.19 6.17
CA PHE A 90 10.47 -5.76 5.15
C PHE A 90 9.00 -5.79 5.53
N GLN A 91 8.70 -5.58 6.81
CA GLN A 91 7.33 -5.56 7.31
C GLN A 91 6.68 -4.21 7.01
N VAL A 92 5.49 -4.23 6.42
CA VAL A 92 4.69 -3.03 6.15
C VAL A 92 3.39 -3.09 6.93
N LEU A 93 3.12 -2.04 7.71
CA LEU A 93 1.99 -1.98 8.63
C LEU A 93 0.64 -1.98 7.90
N THR A 94 -0.32 -2.76 8.42
CA THR A 94 -1.72 -2.69 8.00
C THR A 94 -2.59 -1.99 9.05
N SER A 95 -3.85 -1.73 8.71
CA SER A 95 -4.88 -1.26 9.64
C SER A 95 -5.33 -2.31 10.66
N ASP A 96 -4.95 -3.58 10.47
CA ASP A 96 -5.52 -4.70 11.19
C ASP A 96 -4.68 -5.02 12.44
N PHE A 97 -5.38 -5.26 13.54
CA PHE A 97 -4.74 -5.64 14.80
C PHE A 97 -5.62 -6.57 15.60
N MET A 98 -4.99 -7.31 16.51
CA MET A 98 -5.67 -8.25 17.36
C MET A 98 -5.14 -8.17 18.78
N GLN A 99 -6.01 -8.52 19.73
CA GLN A 99 -5.63 -8.71 21.12
C GLN A 99 -5.46 -10.22 21.37
N HIS A 100 -4.33 -10.60 21.95
CA HIS A 100 -4.04 -11.96 22.36
C HIS A 100 -3.62 -11.94 23.84
N GLY A 101 -4.56 -12.32 24.71
CA GLY A 101 -4.39 -12.14 26.16
C GLY A 101 -4.26 -10.66 26.54
N ASN A 102 -3.13 -10.31 27.15
CA ASN A 102 -2.81 -8.95 27.58
C ASN A 102 -1.97 -8.18 26.55
N GLU A 103 -1.68 -8.78 25.39
CA GLU A 103 -0.86 -8.17 24.36
C GLU A 103 -1.70 -7.75 23.15
N PHE A 104 -1.32 -6.62 22.56
CA PHE A 104 -1.79 -6.21 21.25
C PHE A 104 -0.73 -6.61 20.21
N LEU A 105 -1.19 -7.19 19.11
CA LEU A 105 -0.37 -7.56 17.97
C LEU A 105 -0.86 -6.79 16.74
N ALA A 106 0.09 -6.24 16.00
CA ALA A 106 -0.16 -5.56 14.74
C ALA A 106 0.01 -6.56 13.59
N THR A 107 -0.85 -6.45 12.59
CA THR A 107 -0.71 -7.22 11.36
C THR A 107 0.18 -6.46 10.39
N THR A 108 1.14 -7.17 9.80
CA THR A 108 2.02 -6.63 8.77
C THR A 108 2.04 -7.53 7.55
N VAL A 109 2.46 -6.98 6.41
CA VAL A 109 2.74 -7.73 5.20
C VAL A 109 4.22 -7.61 4.87
N ASP A 110 4.91 -8.75 4.69
CA ASP A 110 6.28 -8.79 4.20
C ASP A 110 6.29 -8.40 2.72
N ILE A 111 6.89 -7.25 2.40
CA ILE A 111 6.91 -6.71 1.04
C ILE A 111 7.61 -7.65 0.03
N ARG A 112 8.47 -8.57 0.48
CA ARG A 112 9.21 -9.46 -0.43
C ARG A 112 8.29 -10.50 -1.07
N ASN A 113 7.40 -11.09 -0.28
CA ASN A 113 6.64 -12.29 -0.64
C ASN A 113 5.13 -12.18 -0.35
N GLY A 114 4.66 -11.09 0.25
CA GLY A 114 3.26 -10.87 0.60
C GLY A 114 2.79 -11.66 1.82
N ARG A 115 3.69 -12.32 2.56
CA ARG A 115 3.33 -13.08 3.76
C ARG A 115 2.85 -12.14 4.85
N VAL A 116 1.74 -12.53 5.49
CA VAL A 116 1.21 -11.84 6.65
C VAL A 116 1.96 -12.28 7.89
N GLU A 117 2.38 -11.33 8.71
CA GLU A 117 3.03 -11.57 9.98
C GLU A 117 2.36 -10.79 11.10
N LEU A 118 2.50 -11.27 12.33
CA LEU A 118 2.08 -10.57 13.53
C LEU A 118 3.32 -10.09 14.26
N ILE A 119 3.38 -8.79 14.54
CA ILE A 119 4.47 -8.18 15.30
C ILE A 119 3.93 -7.52 16.58
N PRO A 120 4.79 -7.31 17.59
CA PRO A 120 4.39 -6.54 18.78
C PRO A 120 3.85 -5.16 18.40
N TRP A 121 2.78 -4.71 19.06
CA TRP A 121 2.12 -3.43 18.78
C TRP A 121 3.03 -2.19 18.83
N ARG A 122 4.14 -2.29 19.57
CA ARG A 122 5.15 -1.22 19.73
C ARG A 122 6.39 -1.38 18.85
N GLU A 123 6.47 -2.42 18.02
CA GLU A 123 7.62 -2.63 17.12
C GLU A 123 7.56 -1.65 15.93
N PRO A 124 8.58 -0.81 15.70
CA PRO A 124 8.60 0.12 14.58
C PRO A 124 8.81 -0.57 13.23
N THR A 125 7.97 -0.23 12.26
CA THR A 125 7.95 -0.87 10.94
C THR A 125 7.70 0.13 9.80
N LEU A 126 7.80 -0.32 8.56
CA LEU A 126 7.52 0.52 7.39
C LEU A 126 6.04 0.86 7.30
N VAL A 127 5.75 2.09 6.89
CA VAL A 127 4.39 2.59 6.72
C VAL A 127 4.22 3.22 5.35
N ILE A 128 3.07 2.93 4.74
CA ILE A 128 2.54 3.59 3.57
C ILE A 128 1.13 4.06 3.90
N LEU A 129 0.79 5.29 3.53
CA LEU A 129 -0.51 5.88 3.85
C LEU A 129 -1.28 6.20 2.58
N ARG A 130 -2.59 6.35 2.73
CA ARG A 130 -3.47 6.89 1.70
C ARG A 130 -4.28 8.04 2.29
N LYS A 131 -4.50 9.07 1.46
CA LYS A 131 -5.48 10.12 1.77
C LYS A 131 -6.91 9.60 1.60
N THR A 132 -7.77 9.84 2.56
CA THR A 132 -9.19 9.44 2.54
C THR A 132 -10.06 10.48 1.83
N ASN A 133 -9.64 11.75 1.83
CA ASN A 133 -10.31 12.85 1.14
C ASN A 133 -9.39 13.49 0.10
N THR A 134 -9.90 13.71 -1.11
CA THR A 134 -9.36 14.65 -2.09
C THR A 134 -10.24 15.89 -2.03
N SER A 135 -9.87 16.91 -1.26
CA SER A 135 -10.30 18.25 -1.66
C SER A 135 -9.62 18.55 -3.00
N PRO A 136 -10.37 18.96 -4.03
CA PRO A 136 -9.84 19.26 -5.36
C PRO A 136 -8.76 20.34 -5.33
#